data_AF-A0A914VD27-F1
#
_entry.id   AF-A0A914VD27-F1
#
_cell.length_a   1.000
_cell.length_b   1.000
_cell.length_c   1.000
_cell.angle_alpha   90.00
_cell.angle_beta   90.00
_cell.angle_gamma   90.00
#
_symmetry.space_group_name_H-M   'P 1'
#
loop_
_entity.id
_entity.type
_entity.pdbx_description
1 polymer ?
#
loop_
_entity_poly.entity_id
_entity_poly.type
_entity_poly.pdbx_seq_one_letter_code
_entity_poly.pdbx_strand_id
1 'polypeptide(L)'
;MLLYCTSLLCLCFLVSSLTATAQQAGIVMFVLLLVAYLAPSWAQIVPTIGYTGGKAWTARIASIIHCGVTVQIGFAYIIKWETIEMGAQWATLGDSPVEDDDFGALLECFLHLIIQIVYYMLLSVYFDLVAPSKYGFKLPWYFPVSPAFWCGERFNKVDDEEKQTQSTADIEPLTSAKEPGISVINLTKKYGKDKVAVDRLNVNFYRHEITALLGHNGAGKSTTMNMLTGMIGPSAGTAIIDGKDIRNDMKA
;
A
#
# COMPACT_ATOMS: atom_id res chain seq x y z
N MET A 1 6.08 -4.67 -26.56
CA MET A 1 4.68 -4.32 -26.27
C MET A 1 4.15 -4.94 -25.00
N LEU A 2 4.17 -6.28 -24.83
CA LEU A 2 3.65 -6.93 -23.62
C LEU A 2 4.23 -6.37 -22.31
N LEU A 3 5.57 -6.29 -22.22
CA LEU A 3 6.27 -5.75 -21.04
C LEU A 3 5.87 -4.30 -20.70
N TYR A 4 5.64 -3.48 -21.72
CA TYR A 4 5.17 -2.11 -21.53
C TYR A 4 3.76 -2.07 -20.96
N CYS A 5 2.83 -2.86 -21.50
CA CYS A 5 1.47 -2.95 -20.98
C CYS A 5 1.45 -3.43 -19.53
N THR A 6 2.26 -4.44 -19.19
CA THR A 6 2.38 -4.93 -17.82
C THR A 6 2.96 -3.87 -16.89
N SER A 7 4.02 -3.17 -17.30
CA SER A 7 4.59 -2.06 -16.51
C SER A 7 3.60 -0.92 -16.30
N LEU A 8 2.79 -0.59 -17.32
CA LEU A 8 1.75 0.45 -17.23
C LEU A 8 0.66 0.04 -16.23
N LEU A 9 0.25 -1.23 -16.23
CA LEU A 9 -0.71 -1.75 -15.26
C LEU A 9 -0.16 -1.67 -13.82
N CYS A 10 1.10 -2.03 -13.61
CA CYS A 10 1.75 -1.88 -12.30
C CYS A 10 1.83 -0.41 -11.85
N LEU A 11 2.10 0.52 -12.77
CA LEU A 11 2.06 1.95 -12.48
C LEU A 11 0.64 2.42 -12.09
N CYS A 12 -0.40 1.92 -12.78
CA CYS A 12 -1.79 2.20 -12.42
C CYS A 12 -2.13 1.71 -11.01
N PHE A 13 -1.70 0.50 -10.64
CA PHE A 13 -1.89 -0.02 -9.28
C PHE A 13 -1.19 0.86 -8.25
N LEU A 14 0.06 1.25 -8.51
CA LEU A 14 0.80 2.15 -7.64
C LEU A 14 0.06 3.49 -7.44
N VAL A 15 -0.40 4.14 -8.51
CA VAL A 15 -1.13 5.42 -8.37
C VAL A 15 -2.49 5.22 -7.70
N SER A 16 -3.14 4.07 -7.91
CA SER A 16 -4.36 3.71 -7.19
C SER A 16 -4.11 3.56 -5.68
N SER A 17 -2.99 2.96 -5.26
CA SER A 17 -2.66 2.81 -3.83
C SER A 17 -2.48 4.16 -3.12
N LEU A 18 -1.99 5.17 -3.84
CA LEU A 18 -1.69 6.50 -3.32
C LEU A 18 -2.90 7.44 -3.29
N THR A 19 -3.95 7.15 -4.07
CA THR A 19 -5.07 8.06 -4.27
C THR A 19 -6.34 7.55 -3.58
N ALA A 20 -7.05 8.45 -2.92
CA ALA A 20 -8.25 8.08 -2.17
C ALA A 20 -9.48 7.82 -3.08
N THR A 21 -9.45 8.32 -4.32
CA THR A 21 -10.56 8.24 -5.27
C THR A 21 -10.08 7.94 -6.69
N ALA A 22 -10.89 7.21 -7.46
CA ALA A 22 -10.57 6.85 -8.85
C ALA A 22 -10.41 8.06 -9.79
N GLN A 23 -11.15 9.14 -9.55
CA GLN A 23 -11.03 10.37 -10.34
C GLN A 23 -9.66 11.04 -10.14
N GLN A 24 -9.17 11.09 -8.89
CA GLN A 24 -7.82 11.59 -8.60
C GLN A 24 -6.75 10.72 -9.23
N ALA A 25 -6.89 9.39 -9.15
CA ALA A 25 -5.98 8.45 -9.80
C ALA A 25 -5.85 8.71 -11.31
N GLY A 26 -6.98 8.88 -12.00
CA GLY A 26 -7.00 9.14 -13.43
C GLY A 26 -6.32 10.45 -13.83
N ILE A 27 -6.56 11.54 -13.08
CA ILE A 27 -5.93 12.84 -13.34
C ILE A 27 -4.41 12.75 -13.11
N VAL A 28 -3.99 12.13 -12.00
CA VAL A 28 -2.55 11.96 -11.69
C VAL A 28 -1.86 11.12 -12.76
N MET A 29 -2.45 9.99 -13.14
CA MET A 29 -1.93 9.14 -14.22
C MET A 29 -1.82 9.91 -15.54
N PHE A 30 -2.86 10.66 -15.92
CA PHE A 30 -2.84 11.44 -17.15
C PHE A 30 -1.72 12.48 -17.16
N VAL A 31 -1.55 13.23 -16.06
CA VAL A 31 -0.47 14.22 -15.94
C VAL A 31 0.91 13.54 -15.97
N LEU A 32 1.09 12.42 -15.27
CA LEU A 32 2.35 11.67 -15.29
C LEU A 32 2.70 11.19 -16.69
N LEU A 33 1.74 10.60 -17.41
CA LEU A 33 1.93 10.15 -18.80
C LEU A 33 2.21 11.32 -19.74
N LEU A 34 1.50 12.46 -19.57
CA LEU A 34 1.72 13.66 -20.38
C LEU A 34 3.12 14.23 -20.17
N VAL A 35 3.54 14.39 -18.91
CA VAL A 35 4.88 14.88 -18.57
C VAL A 35 5.95 13.92 -19.09
N ALA A 36 5.76 12.62 -18.91
CA ALA A 36 6.67 11.62 -19.44
C ALA A 36 6.70 11.57 -20.97
N TYR A 37 5.63 11.99 -21.65
CA TYR A 37 5.60 12.06 -23.11
C TYR A 37 6.29 13.33 -23.63
N LEU A 38 6.12 14.44 -22.92
CA LEU A 38 6.68 15.75 -23.30
C LEU A 38 8.14 15.91 -22.88
N ALA A 39 8.53 15.48 -21.68
CA ALA A 39 9.89 15.69 -21.16
C ALA A 39 10.99 15.10 -22.07
N PRO A 40 10.85 13.89 -22.64
CA PRO A 40 11.87 13.34 -23.52
C PRO A 40 11.82 13.97 -24.91
N SER A 41 10.67 14.43 -25.42
CA SER A 41 10.63 15.14 -26.71
C SER A 41 11.40 16.46 -26.64
N TRP A 42 11.41 17.17 -25.50
CA TRP A 42 12.31 18.31 -25.28
C TRP A 42 13.80 17.91 -25.18
N ALA A 43 14.10 16.75 -24.59
CA ALA A 43 15.47 16.23 -24.48
C ALA A 43 16.01 15.63 -25.79
N GLN A 44 15.13 15.22 -26.72
CA GLN A 44 15.44 14.57 -28.00
C GLN A 44 15.36 15.52 -29.21
N ILE A 45 14.67 16.66 -29.10
CA ILE A 45 14.68 17.72 -30.14
C ILE A 45 16.01 18.51 -30.11
N VAL A 46 16.91 18.30 -29.14
CA VAL A 46 18.14 19.10 -28.97
C VAL A 46 19.47 18.32 -29.13
N PRO A 47 19.51 16.98 -29.24
CA PRO A 47 20.59 16.41 -30.05
C PRO A 47 20.22 15.14 -30.81
N THR A 48 20.37 15.25 -32.12
CA THR A 48 20.53 14.17 -33.08
C THR A 48 21.71 13.27 -32.64
N ILE A 49 21.38 12.15 -32.01
CA ILE A 49 22.09 10.86 -32.07
C ILE A 49 23.45 10.76 -31.34
N GLY A 50 23.53 11.20 -30.08
CA GLY A 50 24.64 10.85 -29.21
C GLY A 50 24.36 11.24 -27.77
N TYR A 51 24.16 10.25 -26.89
CA TYR A 51 24.09 10.50 -25.45
C TYR A 51 25.51 10.62 -24.90
N THR A 52 26.21 11.70 -25.24
CA THR A 52 27.58 11.90 -24.75
C THR A 52 27.59 12.62 -23.40
N GLY A 53 28.21 12.00 -22.39
CA GLY A 53 28.47 12.59 -21.08
C GLY A 53 27.25 12.78 -20.17
N GLY A 54 27.25 13.86 -19.37
CA GLY A 54 26.31 14.14 -18.28
C GLY A 54 24.82 14.31 -18.66
N LYS A 55 24.39 14.03 -19.89
CA LYS A 55 22.98 13.99 -20.32
C LYS A 55 22.46 12.57 -20.53
N ALA A 56 23.34 11.58 -20.68
CA ALA A 56 22.98 10.17 -20.79
C ALA A 56 22.39 9.61 -19.49
N TRP A 57 23.05 9.92 -18.37
CA TRP A 57 22.64 9.41 -17.05
C TRP A 57 21.27 9.92 -16.61
N THR A 58 20.91 11.17 -16.94
CA THR A 58 19.58 11.72 -16.62
C THR A 58 18.48 11.02 -17.41
N ALA A 59 18.72 10.73 -18.69
CA ALA A 59 17.81 9.96 -19.53
C ALA A 59 17.67 8.51 -19.04
N ARG A 60 18.76 7.88 -18.58
CA ARG A 60 18.75 6.54 -17.95
C ARG A 60 17.94 6.50 -16.67
N ILE A 61 18.14 7.48 -15.78
CA ILE A 61 17.34 7.56 -14.54
C ILE A 61 15.87 7.81 -14.87
N ALA A 62 15.57 8.73 -15.79
CA ALA A 62 14.20 9.02 -16.19
C ALA A 62 13.50 7.82 -16.83
N SER A 63 14.23 7.02 -17.63
CA SER A 63 13.70 5.79 -18.23
C SER A 63 13.40 4.75 -17.17
N ILE A 64 14.32 4.50 -16.23
CA ILE A 64 14.10 3.60 -15.08
C ILE A 64 12.87 4.00 -14.27
N ILE A 65 12.67 5.29 -14.04
CA ILE A 65 11.58 5.79 -13.20
C ILE A 65 10.22 5.68 -13.89
N HIS A 66 10.15 5.81 -15.22
CA HIS A 66 8.87 5.91 -15.92
C HIS A 66 8.82 5.15 -17.27
N CYS A 67 7.84 4.26 -17.38
CA CYS A 67 7.65 3.37 -18.54
C CYS A 67 7.45 4.09 -19.87
N GLY A 68 6.76 5.24 -19.84
CA GLY A 68 6.56 6.09 -21.02
C GLY A 68 7.87 6.57 -21.66
N VAL A 69 8.86 6.95 -20.83
CA VAL A 69 10.18 7.40 -21.30
C VAL A 69 10.95 6.23 -21.91
N THR A 70 10.90 5.06 -21.26
CA THR A 70 11.56 3.84 -21.76
C THR A 70 11.03 3.42 -23.13
N VAL A 71 9.71 3.43 -23.32
CA VAL A 71 9.12 3.05 -24.62
C VAL A 71 9.47 4.04 -25.73
N GLN A 72 9.51 5.34 -25.44
CA GLN A 72 9.92 6.35 -26.43
C GLN A 72 11.36 6.12 -26.90
N ILE A 73 12.29 5.92 -25.96
CA ILE A 73 13.69 5.61 -26.27
C ILE A 73 13.79 4.30 -27.07
N GLY A 74 13.06 3.26 -26.65
CA GLY A 74 13.03 1.97 -27.37
C GLY A 74 12.54 2.11 -28.83
N PHE A 75 11.49 2.90 -29.08
CA PHE A 75 11.06 3.17 -30.45
C PHE A 75 12.07 3.97 -31.25
N ALA A 76 12.76 4.94 -30.63
CA ALA A 76 13.82 5.70 -31.29
C ALA A 76 14.94 4.77 -31.79
N TYR A 77 15.36 3.80 -30.97
CA TYR A 77 16.34 2.78 -31.39
C TYR A 77 15.84 1.92 -32.55
N ILE A 78 14.57 1.47 -32.52
CA ILE A 78 13.99 0.69 -33.62
C ILE A 78 14.02 1.49 -34.93
N ILE A 79 13.62 2.77 -34.88
CA ILE A 79 13.64 3.65 -36.05
C ILE A 79 15.07 3.85 -36.56
N LYS A 80 16.07 3.94 -35.68
CA LYS A 80 17.49 4.06 -36.08
C LYS A 80 18.00 2.81 -36.78
N TRP A 81 17.71 1.63 -36.25
CA TRP A 81 18.03 0.36 -36.89
C TRP A 81 17.37 0.22 -38.27
N GLU A 82 16.14 0.72 -38.41
CA GLU A 82 15.44 0.76 -39.69
C GLU A 82 16.10 1.74 -40.67
N THR A 83 16.54 2.90 -40.18
CA THR A 83 17.22 3.93 -41.00
C THR A 83 18.58 3.45 -41.54
N ILE A 84 19.25 2.56 -40.81
CA ILE A 84 20.54 1.94 -41.19
C ILE A 84 20.32 0.70 -42.08
N GLU A 85 19.07 0.37 -42.43
CA GLU A 85 18.68 -0.77 -43.29
C GLU A 85 19.05 -2.16 -42.73
N MET A 86 19.56 -2.25 -41.51
CA MET A 86 19.82 -3.54 -40.82
C MET A 86 18.56 -4.10 -40.15
N GLY A 87 17.66 -3.22 -39.72
CA GLY A 87 16.45 -3.57 -38.97
C GLY A 87 16.75 -3.99 -37.52
N ALA A 88 15.71 -3.96 -36.67
CA ALA A 88 15.82 -4.42 -35.28
C ALA A 88 15.69 -5.95 -35.22
N GLN A 89 16.81 -6.65 -35.01
CA GLN A 89 16.89 -8.10 -34.95
C GLN A 89 17.32 -8.58 -33.56
N TRP A 90 17.11 -9.87 -33.26
CA TRP A 90 17.57 -10.46 -32.00
C TRP A 90 19.09 -10.39 -31.83
N ALA A 91 19.84 -10.48 -32.93
CA ALA A 91 21.30 -10.38 -32.93
C ALA A 91 21.79 -8.95 -32.63
N THR A 92 21.01 -7.93 -33.00
CA THR A 92 21.38 -6.52 -32.84
C THR A 92 20.78 -5.88 -31.58
N LEU A 93 20.14 -6.68 -30.72
CA LEU A 93 19.42 -6.19 -29.54
C LEU A 93 20.35 -5.58 -28.49
N GLY A 94 21.54 -6.16 -28.34
CA GLY A 94 22.56 -5.72 -27.38
C GLY A 94 23.48 -4.64 -27.93
N ASP A 95 23.48 -4.41 -29.24
CA ASP A 95 24.35 -3.44 -29.91
C ASP A 95 23.59 -2.13 -30.13
N SER A 96 24.28 -1.00 -29.92
CA SER A 96 23.69 0.32 -30.18
C SER A 96 23.91 0.70 -31.65
N PRO A 97 22.88 1.20 -32.36
CA PRO A 97 23.02 1.76 -33.71
C PRO A 97 23.62 3.18 -33.71
N VAL A 98 23.96 3.70 -32.52
CA VAL A 98 24.50 5.05 -32.31
C VAL A 98 25.97 4.96 -31.93
N GLU A 99 26.82 5.70 -32.63
CA GLU A 99 28.25 5.81 -32.29
C GLU A 99 28.43 6.51 -30.93
N ASP A 100 29.33 5.99 -30.10
CA ASP A 100 29.64 6.49 -28.74
C ASP A 100 28.41 6.60 -27.80
N ASP A 101 27.51 5.62 -27.86
CA ASP A 101 26.35 5.53 -26.99
C ASP A 101 26.65 4.79 -25.68
N ASP A 102 26.58 5.51 -24.55
CA ASP A 102 26.72 4.95 -23.22
C ASP A 102 25.46 4.17 -22.76
N PHE A 103 24.33 4.35 -23.46
CA PHE A 103 23.07 3.65 -23.20
C PHE A 103 23.11 2.29 -23.91
N GLY A 104 22.88 1.19 -23.18
CA GLY A 104 23.08 -0.20 -23.59
C GLY A 104 22.05 -0.74 -24.58
N ALA A 105 21.69 0.07 -25.57
CA ALA A 105 20.79 -0.26 -26.68
C ALA A 105 19.38 -0.73 -26.26
N LEU A 106 18.72 -1.48 -27.14
CA LEU A 106 17.37 -2.00 -26.92
C LEU A 106 17.30 -2.96 -25.73
N LEU A 107 18.35 -3.75 -25.49
CA LEU A 107 18.42 -4.66 -24.35
C LEU A 107 18.25 -3.94 -23.01
N GLU A 108 18.88 -2.77 -22.85
CA GLU A 108 18.75 -1.99 -21.62
C GLU A 108 17.31 -1.48 -21.41
N CYS A 109 16.61 -1.10 -22.47
CA CYS A 109 15.18 -0.74 -22.40
C CYS A 109 14.32 -1.92 -21.90
N PHE A 110 14.59 -3.15 -22.34
CA PHE A 110 13.87 -4.32 -21.84
C PHE A 110 14.14 -4.57 -20.35
N LEU A 111 15.38 -4.42 -19.91
CA LEU A 111 15.75 -4.54 -18.50
C LEU A 111 15.07 -3.47 -17.65
N HIS A 112 15.03 -2.23 -18.10
CA HIS A 112 14.33 -1.14 -17.42
C HIS A 112 12.84 -1.45 -17.23
N LEU A 113 12.15 -1.98 -18.26
CA LEU A 113 10.73 -2.36 -18.13
C LEU A 113 10.51 -3.50 -17.12
N ILE A 114 11.42 -4.48 -17.06
CA ILE A 114 11.33 -5.58 -16.08
C ILE A 114 11.56 -5.04 -14.66
N ILE A 115 12.58 -4.20 -14.47
CA ILE A 115 12.88 -3.56 -13.18
C ILE A 115 11.69 -2.73 -12.71
N GLN A 116 11.05 -1.98 -13.62
CA GLN A 116 9.86 -1.18 -13.32
C GLN A 116 8.68 -2.02 -12.84
N ILE A 117 8.42 -3.17 -13.46
CA ILE A 117 7.35 -4.08 -13.02
C ILE A 117 7.55 -4.48 -11.55
N VAL A 118 8.78 -4.91 -11.20
CA VAL A 118 9.12 -5.32 -9.83
C VAL A 118 9.04 -4.12 -8.88
N TYR A 119 9.64 -3.00 -9.26
CA TYR A 119 9.66 -1.77 -8.47
C TYR A 119 8.26 -1.24 -8.17
N TYR A 120 7.40 -1.08 -9.18
CA TYR A 120 6.03 -0.59 -9.00
C TYR A 120 5.18 -1.58 -8.20
N MET A 121 5.36 -2.89 -8.37
CA MET A 121 4.62 -3.89 -7.59
C MET A 121 4.98 -3.84 -6.11
N LEU A 122 6.29 -3.81 -5.78
CA LEU A 122 6.75 -3.67 -4.40
C LEU A 122 6.26 -2.37 -3.77
N LEU A 123 6.35 -1.28 -4.53
CA LEU A 123 5.94 0.04 -4.05
C LEU A 123 4.41 0.14 -3.87
N SER A 124 3.62 -0.51 -4.74
CA SER A 124 2.17 -0.60 -4.60
C SER A 124 1.79 -1.33 -3.32
N VAL A 125 2.41 -2.49 -3.05
CA VAL A 125 2.16 -3.24 -1.81
C VAL A 125 2.57 -2.41 -0.59
N TYR A 126 3.72 -1.75 -0.64
CA TYR A 126 4.17 -0.89 0.45
C TYR A 126 3.18 0.25 0.74
N PHE A 127 2.72 0.94 -0.30
CA PHE A 127 1.75 2.03 -0.11
C PHE A 127 0.37 1.51 0.27
N ASP A 128 -0.10 0.36 -0.19
CA ASP A 128 -1.37 -0.20 0.28
C ASP A 128 -1.36 -0.47 1.80
N LEU A 129 -0.19 -0.81 2.37
CA LEU A 129 -0.02 -1.06 3.80
C LEU A 129 0.17 0.20 4.65
N VAL A 130 0.79 1.24 4.10
CA VAL A 130 1.13 2.48 4.81
C VAL A 130 0.11 3.59 4.55
N ALA A 131 -0.42 3.67 3.32
CA ALA A 131 -1.34 4.71 2.90
C ALA A 131 -2.68 4.57 3.62
N PRO A 132 -3.39 5.69 3.83
CA PRO A 132 -4.56 5.68 4.65
C PRO A 132 -5.78 5.02 3.97
N SER A 133 -5.90 3.69 4.02
CA SER A 133 -7.12 2.94 3.75
C SER A 133 -8.30 3.38 4.65
N LYS A 134 -9.54 3.25 4.14
CA LYS A 134 -10.78 3.49 4.91
C LYS A 134 -11.04 2.42 5.98
N TYR A 135 -10.43 1.24 5.84
CA TYR A 135 -10.66 0.08 6.71
C TYR A 135 -9.34 -0.62 7.07
N GLY A 136 -9.29 -1.25 8.25
CA GLY A 136 -8.13 -2.02 8.72
C GLY A 136 -7.08 -1.22 9.48
N PHE A 137 -6.12 -1.94 10.07
CA PHE A 137 -5.00 -1.40 10.83
C PHE A 137 -3.86 -1.00 9.88
N LYS A 138 -3.33 0.22 10.04
CA LYS A 138 -2.26 0.76 9.20
C LYS A 138 -0.93 0.57 9.88
N LEU A 139 0.06 0.14 9.12
CA LEU A 139 1.42 0.01 9.61
C LEU A 139 2.13 1.37 9.53
N PRO A 140 3.00 1.69 10.50
CA PRO A 140 3.83 2.89 10.40
C PRO A 140 4.76 2.77 9.19
N TRP A 141 5.13 3.90 8.58
CA TRP A 141 5.98 3.92 7.38
C TRP A 141 7.32 3.18 7.54
N TYR A 142 7.83 3.07 8.76
CA TYR A 142 9.08 2.36 9.08
C TYR A 142 8.89 0.85 9.34
N PHE A 143 7.69 0.28 9.14
CA PHE A 143 7.41 -1.14 9.44
C PHE A 143 8.35 -2.15 8.77
N PRO A 144 8.87 -1.97 7.54
CA PRO A 144 9.74 -2.97 6.94
C PRO A 144 11.09 -3.08 7.65
N VAL A 145 11.48 -2.02 8.36
CA VAL A 145 12.75 -1.90 9.06
C VAL A 145 12.60 -2.26 10.55
N SER A 146 11.37 -2.35 11.07
CA SER A 146 11.16 -2.66 12.48
C SER A 146 11.36 -4.17 12.74
N PRO A 147 12.26 -4.56 13.66
CA PRO A 147 12.46 -5.97 14.02
C PRO A 147 11.18 -6.62 14.58
N ALA A 148 10.32 -5.81 15.21
CA ALA A 148 9.02 -6.22 15.74
C ALA A 148 8.07 -6.77 14.66
N PHE A 149 8.14 -6.27 13.42
CA PHE A 149 7.33 -6.80 12.32
C PHE A 149 7.77 -8.21 11.90
N TRP A 150 9.09 -8.43 11.78
CA TRP A 150 9.65 -9.69 11.30
C TRP A 150 9.68 -10.79 12.38
N CYS A 151 9.91 -10.42 13.63
CA CYS A 151 10.04 -11.37 14.73
C CYS A 151 8.75 -11.56 15.55
N GLY A 152 7.72 -10.74 15.31
CA GLY A 152 6.51 -10.69 16.11
C GLY A 152 6.78 -10.14 17.51
N GLU A 153 5.97 -9.20 17.98
CA GLU A 153 6.00 -8.88 19.41
C GLU A 153 5.49 -10.10 20.19
N ARG A 154 6.32 -10.63 21.10
CA ARG A 154 5.84 -11.54 22.12
C ARG A 154 4.89 -10.76 23.01
N PHE A 155 3.61 -11.09 22.95
CA PHE A 155 2.62 -10.58 23.87
C PHE A 155 3.05 -10.93 25.30
N ASN A 156 3.46 -9.91 26.07
CA ASN A 156 3.45 -10.04 27.52
C ASN A 156 1.97 -10.02 27.91
N LYS A 157 1.52 -11.15 28.44
CA LYS A 157 0.21 -11.29 29.09
C LYS A 157 -0.01 -10.03 29.92
N VAL A 158 -1.03 -9.24 29.58
CA VAL A 158 -1.45 -8.13 30.43
C VAL A 158 -1.77 -8.79 31.77
N ASP A 159 -0.91 -8.53 32.76
CA ASP A 159 -1.08 -9.09 34.09
C ASP A 159 -2.50 -8.74 34.57
N ASP A 160 -3.18 -9.77 35.09
CA ASP A 160 -4.55 -9.76 35.60
C ASP A 160 -4.69 -8.87 36.87
N GLU A 161 -4.09 -7.68 36.88
CA GLU A 161 -4.05 -6.75 38.02
C GLU A 161 -4.69 -5.41 37.67
N GLU A 162 -5.93 -5.43 37.22
CA GLU A 162 -6.88 -4.37 37.59
C GLU A 162 -8.33 -4.89 37.51
N LYS A 163 -8.68 -5.74 38.49
CA LYS A 163 -10.07 -5.94 38.89
C LYS A 163 -10.60 -4.62 39.49
N GLN A 164 -10.98 -3.67 38.64
CA GLN A 164 -11.90 -2.63 39.08
C GLN A 164 -13.33 -3.12 38.90
N THR A 165 -13.81 -3.75 39.97
CA THR A 165 -15.22 -3.94 40.28
C THR A 165 -15.93 -2.59 40.31
N GLN A 166 -16.42 -2.12 39.17
CA GLN A 166 -17.52 -1.15 39.15
C GLN A 166 -18.81 -1.94 39.04
N SER A 167 -19.48 -2.13 40.18
CA SER A 167 -20.83 -2.68 40.23
C SER A 167 -21.80 -1.68 39.61
N THR A 168 -22.10 -1.84 38.33
CA THR A 168 -23.35 -1.32 37.78
C THR A 168 -24.48 -2.26 38.22
N ALA A 169 -25.54 -1.69 38.79
CA ALA A 169 -26.65 -2.38 39.45
C ALA A 169 -27.48 -3.31 38.53
N ASP A 170 -27.18 -3.34 37.23
CA ASP A 170 -27.94 -4.04 36.19
C ASP A 170 -27.20 -5.27 35.62
N ILE A 171 -26.05 -5.68 36.21
CA ILE A 171 -25.27 -6.81 35.72
C ILE A 171 -25.67 -8.09 36.48
N GLU A 172 -26.18 -9.09 35.77
CA GLU A 172 -26.43 -10.41 36.35
C GLU A 172 -25.15 -10.99 36.97
N PRO A 173 -25.23 -11.56 38.20
CA PRO A 173 -24.09 -12.20 38.82
C PRO A 173 -23.62 -13.36 37.94
N LEU A 174 -22.31 -13.43 37.71
CA LEU A 174 -21.65 -14.47 36.92
C LEU A 174 -21.94 -15.85 37.49
N THR A 175 -22.99 -16.48 36.98
CA THR A 175 -23.36 -17.84 37.31
C THR A 175 -22.53 -18.76 36.41
N SER A 176 -21.58 -19.44 37.04
CA SER A 176 -20.64 -20.41 36.44
C SER A 176 -19.38 -19.79 35.82
N ALA A 177 -18.25 -20.45 36.08
CA ALA A 177 -16.92 -20.17 35.56
C ALA A 177 -16.86 -20.40 34.03
N LYS A 178 -17.56 -19.56 33.26
CA LYS A 178 -17.54 -19.60 31.80
C LYS A 178 -16.33 -18.83 31.28
N GLU A 179 -15.63 -19.44 30.34
CA GLU A 179 -14.52 -18.80 29.67
C GLU A 179 -15.03 -17.69 28.73
N PRO A 180 -14.58 -16.43 28.89
CA PRO A 180 -14.91 -15.38 27.94
C PRO A 180 -14.24 -15.67 26.59
N GLY A 181 -15.02 -15.70 25.52
CA GLY A 181 -14.50 -15.79 24.15
C GLY A 181 -14.02 -14.43 23.64
N ILE A 182 -14.68 -13.35 24.08
CA ILE A 182 -14.30 -11.97 23.77
C ILE A 182 -14.33 -11.16 25.07
N SER A 183 -13.22 -10.49 25.40
CA SER A 183 -13.14 -9.55 26.52
C SER A 183 -12.86 -8.15 26.01
N VAL A 184 -13.75 -7.20 26.31
CA VAL A 184 -13.65 -5.81 25.88
C VAL A 184 -13.24 -4.95 27.06
N ILE A 185 -12.14 -4.21 26.93
CA ILE A 185 -11.50 -3.49 28.03
C ILE A 185 -11.37 -2.00 27.65
N ASN A 186 -12.16 -1.15 28.31
CA ASN A 186 -12.19 0.30 28.13
C ASN A 186 -12.28 0.76 26.66
N LEU A 187 -12.96 -0.02 25.82
CA LEU A 187 -12.98 0.19 24.38
C LEU A 187 -13.67 1.51 24.04
N THR A 188 -12.95 2.38 23.35
CA THR A 188 -13.38 3.75 23.08
C THR A 188 -13.16 4.09 21.61
N LYS A 189 -14.14 4.72 20.98
CA LYS A 189 -14.03 5.26 19.62
C LYS A 189 -14.45 6.71 19.55
N LYS A 190 -13.55 7.55 19.03
CA LYS A 190 -13.82 8.95 18.69
C LYS A 190 -13.70 9.14 17.18
N TYR A 191 -14.65 9.87 16.59
CA TYR A 191 -14.60 10.32 15.19
C TYR A 191 -14.39 11.84 15.16
N GLY A 192 -13.37 12.29 14.45
CA GLY A 192 -12.96 13.70 14.47
C GLY A 192 -12.43 14.13 15.84
N LYS A 193 -12.62 15.41 16.20
CA LYS A 193 -12.18 15.94 17.51
C LYS A 193 -13.15 15.63 18.65
N ASP A 194 -14.47 15.75 18.41
CA ASP A 194 -15.43 15.84 19.51
C ASP A 194 -16.50 14.73 19.55
N LYS A 195 -16.65 13.92 18.49
CA LYS A 195 -17.74 12.92 18.44
C LYS A 195 -17.30 11.58 19.02
N VAL A 196 -17.64 11.34 20.28
CA VAL A 196 -17.48 10.03 20.93
C VAL A 196 -18.61 9.11 20.50
N ALA A 197 -18.28 8.01 19.81
CA ALA A 197 -19.26 7.02 19.36
C ALA A 197 -19.38 5.84 20.32
N VAL A 198 -18.31 5.52 21.05
CA VAL A 198 -18.27 4.51 22.12
C VAL A 198 -17.32 5.06 23.20
N ASP A 199 -17.73 5.09 24.46
CA ASP A 199 -16.94 5.60 25.59
C ASP A 199 -16.71 4.49 26.62
N ARG A 200 -15.45 4.07 26.80
CA ARG A 200 -14.99 3.10 27.82
C ARG A 200 -15.92 1.88 28.00
N LEU A 201 -16.28 1.21 26.90
CA LEU A 201 -17.08 -0.01 26.96
C LEU A 201 -16.28 -1.14 27.61
N ASN A 202 -16.84 -1.74 28.64
CA ASN A 202 -16.30 -2.91 29.34
C ASN A 202 -17.35 -4.02 29.33
N VAL A 203 -17.11 -5.10 28.59
CA VAL A 203 -18.05 -6.22 28.48
C VAL A 203 -17.31 -7.51 28.12
N ASN A 204 -17.75 -8.62 28.69
CA ASN A 204 -17.26 -9.95 28.35
C ASN A 204 -18.37 -10.72 27.62
N PHE A 205 -18.04 -11.32 26.48
CA PHE A 205 -18.91 -12.24 25.75
C PHE A 205 -18.41 -13.67 25.95
N TYR A 206 -19.29 -14.56 26.39
CA TYR A 206 -18.94 -15.93 26.74
C TYR A 206 -19.05 -16.87 25.55
N ARG A 207 -18.19 -17.90 25.53
CA ARG A 207 -18.30 -18.95 24.51
C ARG A 207 -19.65 -19.65 24.60
N HIS A 208 -20.19 -20.02 23.44
CA HIS A 208 -21.45 -20.76 23.30
C HIS A 208 -22.71 -19.99 23.72
N GLU A 209 -22.64 -18.67 23.84
CA GLU A 209 -23.79 -17.80 24.09
C GLU A 209 -24.08 -16.89 22.91
N ILE A 210 -25.36 -16.64 22.65
CA ILE A 210 -25.80 -15.66 21.66
C ILE A 210 -26.08 -14.36 22.41
N THR A 211 -25.21 -13.37 22.26
CA THR A 211 -25.42 -12.03 22.83
C THR A 211 -26.00 -11.10 21.79
N ALA A 212 -27.07 -10.39 22.14
CA ALA A 212 -27.67 -9.35 21.31
C ALA A 212 -27.30 -7.96 21.83
N LEU A 213 -26.70 -7.12 20.98
CA LEU A 213 -26.42 -5.73 21.30
C LEU A 213 -27.59 -4.85 20.83
N LEU A 214 -28.39 -4.35 21.78
CA LEU A 214 -29.59 -3.55 21.53
C LEU A 214 -29.40 -2.09 22.00
N GLY A 215 -30.13 -1.17 21.38
CA GLY A 215 -30.05 0.26 21.70
C GLY A 215 -30.58 1.14 20.58
N HIS A 216 -30.74 2.44 20.82
CA HIS A 216 -31.24 3.40 19.83
C HIS A 216 -30.28 3.59 18.64
N ASN A 217 -30.77 4.21 17.56
CA ASN A 217 -29.93 4.61 16.43
C ASN A 217 -28.89 5.63 16.91
N GLY A 218 -27.62 5.43 16.55
CA GLY A 218 -26.51 6.27 17.01
C GLY A 218 -25.88 5.88 18.35
N ALA A 219 -26.38 4.86 19.07
CA ALA A 219 -25.80 4.39 20.33
C ALA A 219 -24.39 3.75 20.22
N GLY A 220 -23.84 3.61 19.00
CA GLY A 220 -22.51 3.03 18.80
C GLY A 220 -22.48 1.50 18.58
N LYS A 221 -23.62 0.84 18.36
CA LYS A 221 -23.69 -0.62 18.13
C LYS A 221 -22.84 -1.09 16.95
N SER A 222 -23.09 -0.55 15.76
CA SER A 222 -22.31 -0.88 14.56
C SER A 222 -20.86 -0.46 14.72
N THR A 223 -20.58 0.65 15.41
CA THR A 223 -19.22 1.09 15.72
C THR A 223 -18.48 0.06 16.60
N THR A 224 -19.16 -0.46 17.62
CA THR A 224 -18.62 -1.50 18.51
C THR A 224 -18.33 -2.77 17.74
N MET A 225 -19.29 -3.25 16.93
CA MET A 225 -19.10 -4.45 16.11
C MET A 225 -17.94 -4.26 15.11
N ASN A 226 -17.85 -3.11 14.45
CA ASN A 226 -16.78 -2.81 13.50
C ASN A 226 -15.38 -2.75 14.15
N MET A 227 -15.31 -2.42 15.45
CA MET A 227 -14.06 -2.50 16.20
C MET A 227 -13.70 -3.94 16.55
N LEU A 228 -14.68 -4.75 16.99
CA LEU A 228 -14.46 -6.16 17.31
C LEU A 228 -14.09 -6.99 16.06
N THR A 229 -14.62 -6.64 14.89
CA THR A 229 -14.25 -7.27 13.62
C THR A 229 -13.01 -6.65 12.97
N GLY A 230 -12.38 -5.66 13.62
CA GLY A 230 -11.20 -4.92 13.14
C GLY A 230 -11.36 -4.17 11.82
N MET A 231 -12.58 -3.96 11.34
CA MET A 231 -12.82 -3.04 10.22
C MET A 231 -12.39 -1.61 10.57
N ILE A 232 -12.52 -1.23 11.85
CA ILE A 232 -12.17 0.09 12.37
C ILE A 232 -11.35 -0.06 13.65
N GLY A 233 -10.14 0.51 13.70
CA GLY A 233 -9.33 0.48 14.92
C GLY A 233 -9.92 1.32 16.07
N PRO A 234 -9.81 0.88 17.35
CA PRO A 234 -10.25 1.65 18.50
C PRO A 234 -9.34 2.85 18.80
N SER A 235 -9.92 3.96 19.27
CA SER A 235 -9.17 5.16 19.67
C SER A 235 -8.46 5.01 21.01
N ALA A 236 -9.04 4.23 21.94
CA ALA A 236 -8.43 3.85 23.22
C ALA A 236 -9.05 2.51 23.69
N GLY A 237 -8.40 1.86 24.66
CA GLY A 237 -8.78 0.51 25.12
C GLY A 237 -8.45 -0.59 24.10
N THR A 238 -8.80 -1.83 24.41
CA THR A 238 -8.56 -2.98 23.55
C THR A 238 -9.69 -4.01 23.65
N ALA A 239 -9.66 -5.03 22.79
CA ALA A 239 -10.47 -6.22 22.94
C ALA A 239 -9.59 -7.47 22.69
N ILE A 240 -9.84 -8.51 23.48
CA ILE A 240 -9.16 -9.79 23.40
C ILE A 240 -10.18 -10.80 22.85
N ILE A 241 -9.89 -11.37 21.69
CA ILE A 241 -10.74 -12.38 21.02
C ILE A 241 -9.95 -13.67 20.98
N ASP A 242 -10.42 -14.73 21.65
CA ASP A 242 -9.73 -16.03 21.73
C ASP A 242 -8.26 -15.92 22.14
N GLY A 243 -7.95 -14.99 23.07
CA GLY A 243 -6.58 -14.74 23.54
C GLY A 243 -5.71 -13.89 22.61
N LYS A 244 -6.27 -13.32 21.54
CA LYS A 244 -5.58 -12.44 20.58
C LYS A 244 -6.06 -11.00 20.72
N ASP A 245 -5.14 -10.05 20.77
CA ASP A 245 -5.48 -8.63 20.85
C ASP A 245 -5.88 -8.10 19.46
N ILE A 246 -7.02 -7.42 19.37
CA ILE A 246 -7.51 -6.86 18.09
C ILE A 246 -6.55 -5.83 17.46
N ARG A 247 -5.66 -5.19 18.22
CA ARG A 247 -4.69 -4.21 17.71
C ARG A 247 -3.45 -4.84 17.12
N ASN A 248 -2.97 -5.91 17.75
CA ASN A 248 -1.63 -6.46 17.48
C ASN A 248 -1.68 -7.78 16.73
N ASP A 249 -2.71 -8.60 16.98
CA ASP A 249 -2.77 -9.99 16.53
C ASP A 249 -3.80 -10.23 15.43
N MET A 250 -4.56 -9.20 15.05
CA MET A 250 -5.39 -9.25 13.86
C MET A 250 -4.51 -9.22 12.60
N LYS A 251 -4.13 -10.41 12.14
CA LYS A 251 -3.56 -10.59 10.81
C LYS A 251 -4.60 -10.12 9.78
N ALA A 252 -4.21 -9.12 8.98
CA ALA A 252 -4.95 -8.68 7.80
C ALA A 252 -4.95 -9.76 6.72
#